data_AF-A0A0B8P8D2-F1
#
_entry.id   AF-A0A0B8P8D2-F1
#
_cell.length_a   1.000
_cell.length_b   1.000
_cell.length_c   1.000
_cell.angle_alpha   90.00
_cell.angle_beta   90.00
_cell.angle_gamma   90.00
#
_symmetry.space_group_name_H-M   'P 1'
#
loop_
_entity.id
_entity.type
_entity.pdbx_description
1 polymer ?
#
loop_
_entity_poly.entity_id
_entity_poly.type
_entity_poly.pdbx_seq_one_letter_code
_entity_poly.pdbx_strand_id
1 'polypeptide(L)' 'MSLGASRRFLLRHKSSGETLEYLLDHGDLFTMGGQLQEYWKHSLPKMRKVNMERINLTFRSVIG' A
#
# COMPACT_ATOMS: atom_id res chain seq x y z
N MET A 1 -6.81 4.89 2.93
CA MET A 1 -7.74 4.15 3.81
C MET A 1 -8.16 2.88 3.12
N SER A 2 -8.10 1.76 3.84
CA SER A 2 -8.49 0.43 3.36
C SER A 2 -9.85 0.04 3.93
N LEU A 3 -10.75 -0.45 3.08
CA LEU A 3 -12.06 -0.96 3.48
C LEU A 3 -12.26 -2.35 2.91
N GLY A 4 -12.74 -3.28 3.74
CA GLY A 4 -12.99 -4.67 3.35
C GLY A 4 -11.79 -5.57 3.64
N ALA A 5 -11.55 -6.53 2.76
CA ALA A 5 -10.63 -7.63 3.00
C ALA A 5 -9.16 -7.19 3.10
N SER A 6 -8.43 -7.79 4.03
CA SER A 6 -7.01 -7.49 4.23
C SER A 6 -6.16 -7.80 2.99
N ARG A 7 -5.15 -6.99 2.73
CA ARG A 7 -4.17 -7.20 1.66
C ARG A 7 -2.76 -6.87 2.12
N ARG A 8 -1.81 -7.67 1.65
CA ARG A 8 -0.38 -7.35 1.74
C ARG A 8 -0.11 -6.09 0.94
N PHE A 9 0.65 -5.17 1.52
CA PHE A 9 1.16 -3.96 0.90
C PHE A 9 2.69 -4.02 0.97
N LEU A 10 3.30 -4.14 -0.21
CA LEU A 10 4.74 -4.28 -0.35
C LEU A 10 5.36 -2.96 -0.73
N LEU A 11 6.47 -2.62 -0.08
CA LEU A 11 7.38 -1.57 -0.49
C LEU A 11 8.69 -2.22 -0.92
N ARG A 12 9.17 -1.90 -2.13
CA ARG A 12 10.49 -2.30 -2.60
C ARG A 12 11.37 -1.09 -2.87
N HIS A 13 12.52 -1.00 -2.21
CA HIS A 13 13.46 0.08 -2.38
C HIS A 13 14.07 0.02 -3.80
N LYS A 14 14.15 1.17 -4.48
CA LYS A 14 14.49 1.26 -5.90
C LYS A 14 15.95 0.89 -6.18
N SER A 15 16.87 1.17 -5.26
CA SER A 15 18.31 0.89 -5.45
C SER A 15 18.77 -0.39 -4.75
N SER A 16 18.54 -0.53 -3.44
CA SER A 16 18.98 -1.71 -2.67
C SER A 16 18.14 -2.97 -2.96
N GLY A 17 16.92 -2.80 -3.49
CA GLY A 17 15.99 -3.91 -3.68
C GLY A 17 15.37 -4.45 -2.38
N GLU A 18 15.70 -3.83 -1.24
CA GLU A 18 15.11 -4.13 0.07
C GLU A 18 13.59 -4.14 -0.01
N THR A 19 12.94 -5.08 0.67
CA THR A 19 11.49 -5.23 0.64
C THR A 19 10.92 -5.18 2.06
N LEU A 20 9.98 -4.27 2.27
CA LEU A 20 9.16 -4.18 3.47
C LEU A 20 7.74 -4.62 3.14
N GLU A 21 7.08 -5.27 4.09
CA GLU A 21 5.72 -5.77 3.95
C GLU A 21 4.86 -5.36 5.13
N TYR A 22 3.66 -4.84 4.81
CA TYR A 22 2.63 -4.53 5.79
C TYR A 22 1.36 -5.27 5.41
N LEU A 23 0.63 -5.79 6.39
CA LEU A 23 -0.74 -6.23 6.19
C LEU A 23 -1.66 -5.03 6.46
N LEU A 24 -2.44 -4.63 5.46
CA LEU A 24 -3.46 -3.59 5.64
C LEU A 24 -4.81 -4.25 5.85
N ASP A 25 -5.36 -4.09 7.04
CA ASP A 25 -6.66 -4.59 7.48
C ASP A 25 -7.79 -3.58 7.21
N HIS A 26 -9.01 -3.98 7.55
CA HIS A 26 -10.19 -3.13 7.45
C HIS A 26 -10.03 -1.91 8.36
N GLY A 27 -10.22 -0.72 7.80
CA GLY A 27 -10.14 0.56 8.53
C GLY A 27 -8.74 1.16 8.56
N ASP A 28 -7.71 0.44 8.12
CA ASP A 28 -6.34 0.94 8.20
C ASP A 28 -6.11 2.18 7.33
N LEU A 29 -5.39 3.13 7.92
CA LEU A 29 -4.88 4.31 7.24
C LEU A 29 -3.36 4.19 7.07
N PHE A 30 -2.92 4.13 5.82
CA PHE A 30 -1.51 4.13 5.45
C PHE A 30 -1.13 5.49 4.85
N THR A 31 -0.18 6.19 5.49
CA THR A 31 0.30 7.51 5.05
C THR A 31 1.58 7.38 4.24
N MET A 32 1.59 7.95 3.03
CA MET A 32 2.77 7.96 2.15
C MET A 32 3.22 9.39 1.89
N GLY A 33 4.46 9.71 2.24
CA GLY A 33 5.06 11.03 2.02
C GLY A 33 6.59 10.99 2.04
N GLY A 34 7.21 12.09 1.62
CA GLY A 34 8.67 12.27 1.62
C GLY A 34 9.43 11.15 0.91
N GLN A 35 10.46 10.63 1.57
CA GLN A 35 11.38 9.61 1.07
C GLN A 35 10.68 8.32 0.58
N LEU A 36 9.50 8.00 1.12
CA LEU A 36 8.76 6.81 0.72
C LEU A 36 8.34 6.87 -0.75
N GLN A 37 7.85 8.03 -1.21
CA GLN A 37 7.41 8.22 -2.60
C GLN A 37 8.61 8.31 -3.56
N GLU A 38 9.73 8.85 -3.07
CA GLU A 38 10.94 9.04 -3.86
C GLU A 38 11.70 7.73 -4.08
N TYR A 39 11.92 6.94 -3.03
CA TYR A 39 12.84 5.80 -3.07
C TYR A 39 12.18 4.42 -3.13
N TRP A 40 10.88 4.32 -2.89
CA TRP A 40 10.19 3.03 -2.81
C TRP A 40 9.14 2.86 -3.92
N LYS A 41 9.00 1.63 -4.40
CA LYS A 41 7.89 1.19 -5.25
C LYS A 41 6.89 0.44 -4.38
N HIS A 42 5.63 0.86 -4.38
CA HIS A 42 4.56 0.18 -3.65
C HIS A 42 3.76 -0.75 -4.55
N SER A 43 3.27 -1.87 -4.01
CA SER A 43 2.39 -2.80 -4.73
C SER A 43 1.47 -3.59 -3.81
N LEU A 44 0.34 -4.06 -4.36
CA LEU A 44 -0.54 -5.06 -3.74
C LEU A 44 -0.36 -6.38 -4.50
N PRO A 45 0.47 -7.33 -4.01
CA PRO A 45 0.68 -8.60 -4.71
C PRO A 45 -0.63 -9.40 -4.78
N LYS A 46 -0.75 -10.23 -5.83
CA LYS A 46 -1.89 -11.15 -5.96
C LYS A 46 -1.91 -12.13 -4.78
N MET A 47 -3.03 -12.21 -4.06
CA MET A 47 -3.25 -13.17 -2.98
C MET A 47 -4.35 -14.15 -3.39
N ARG A 48 -3.97 -15.40 -3.72
CA ARG A 48 -4.90 -16.43 -4.24
C ARG A 48 -5.98 -16.87 -3.25
N LYS A 49 -5.75 -16.72 -1.94
CA LYS A 49 -6.64 -17.20 -0.87
C LYS A 49 -7.58 -16.11 -0.32
N VAL A 50 -7.67 -14.94 -0.96
CA VAL A 50 -8.56 -13.87 -0.49
C VAL A 50 -9.72 -13.68 -1.45
N ASN A 51 -10.89 -14.15 -1.03
CA ASN A 51 -12.10 -14.23 -1.85
C ASN A 51 -13.08 -13.08 -1.59
N MET A 52 -12.70 -12.15 -0.72
CA MET A 52 -13.49 -10.99 -0.31
C MET A 52 -12.93 -9.72 -0.96
N GLU A 53 -13.84 -8.79 -1.28
CA GLU A 53 -13.51 -7.53 -1.94
C GLU A 53 -12.80 -6.53 -1.00
N ARG A 54 -12.06 -5.59 -1.60
CA ARG A 54 -11.40 -4.48 -0.90
C ARG A 54 -11.52 -3.20 -1.72
N ILE A 55 -11.86 -2.11 -1.05
CA ILE A 55 -11.84 -0.75 -1.61
C ILE A 55 -10.67 0.01 -0.99
N ASN A 56 -9.93 0.75 -1.82
CA ASN A 56 -8.83 1.60 -1.37
C ASN A 56 -9.09 3.04 -1.77
N LEU A 57 -9.19 3.91 -0.75
CA LEU A 57 -9.32 5.34 -0.95
C LEU A 57 -7.95 6.00 -0.74
N THR A 58 -7.41 6.60 -1.81
CA THR A 58 -6.16 7.34 -1.80
C THR A 58 -6.45 8.82 -1.90
N PHE A 59 -6.30 9.52 -0.77
CA PHE A 59 -6.44 10.97 -0.69
C PHE A 59 -5.15 11.65 -1.11
N ARG A 60 -5.24 12.73 -1.88
CA ARG A 60 -4.11 13.56 -2.32
C ARG A 60 -4.54 15.01 -2.30
N SER A 61 -3.65 15.90 -1.86
CA SER A 61 -3.80 17.33 -2.08
C SER A 61 -3.27 17.65 -3.48
N VAL A 62 -4.08 18.30 -4.31
CA VAL A 62 -3.67 18.78 -5.64
C VAL A 62 -3.41 20.27 -5.51
N ILE A 63 -2.17 20.68 -5.72
CA ILE A 63 -1.80 22.10 -5.78
C ILE A 63 -2.11 22.57 -7.20
N GLY A 64 -2.96 23.59 -7.31
CA GLY A 64 -3.31 24.24 -8.56
C GLY A 64 -2.26 25.25 -9.03
#